data_AF-A0A6J4QFS8-F1
#
_entry.id   AF-A0A6J4QFS8-F1
#
_cell.length_a   1.000
_cell.length_b   1.000
_cell.length_c   1.000
_cell.angle_alpha   90.00
_cell.angle_beta   90.00
_cell.angle_gamma   90.00
#
_symmetry.space_group_name_H-M   'P 1'
#
loop_
_entity.id
_entity.type
_entity.pdbx_description
1 polymer ?
#
loop_
_entity_poly.entity_id
_entity_poly.type
_entity_poly.pdbx_seq_one_letter_code
_entity_poly.pdbx_strand_id
1 'polypeptide(L)'
;MAKEELGVEEIIPGLIVRHTNRRLGRLEVPEACERLISGKISFSEFVDQVGESFQDLLDFMMEHDLHPGRPEEVLYCVDCYVDLCGRRSLRAQLQRLYHLSYAAHCQQVG
;
A
#
# COMPACT_ATOMS: atom_id res chain seq x y z
N MET A 1 12.23 37.64 -15.06
CA MET A 1 13.18 37.02 -16.02
C MET A 1 13.94 35.93 -15.29
N ALA A 2 14.16 34.81 -15.98
CA ALA A 2 14.50 33.48 -15.49
C ALA A 2 15.87 33.34 -14.81
N LYS A 3 16.01 32.30 -13.97
CA LYS A 3 16.91 31.16 -14.26
C LYS A 3 16.68 29.98 -13.30
N GLU A 4 16.43 28.83 -13.90
CA GLU A 4 16.60 27.48 -13.32
C GLU A 4 18.08 27.20 -13.03
N GLU A 5 18.40 26.49 -11.96
CA GLU A 5 19.60 25.64 -11.88
C GLU A 5 19.26 24.34 -11.12
N LEU A 6 19.36 23.23 -11.87
CA LEU A 6 19.24 21.83 -11.46
C LEU A 6 20.60 21.29 -10.96
N GLY A 7 20.55 20.31 -10.05
CA GLY A 7 21.63 19.36 -9.75
C GLY A 7 22.35 19.65 -8.44
N VAL A 8 22.73 18.70 -7.59
CA VAL A 8 22.92 17.25 -7.72
C VAL A 8 22.80 16.68 -6.30
N GLU A 9 21.90 15.73 -6.04
CA GLU A 9 21.87 15.05 -4.74
C GLU A 9 22.93 13.93 -4.73
N GLU A 10 24.02 14.20 -4.03
CA GLU A 10 25.09 13.26 -3.72
C GLU A 10 24.56 12.16 -2.79
N ILE A 11 24.56 10.91 -3.26
CA ILE A 11 24.11 9.75 -2.47
C ILE A 11 25.24 9.31 -1.54
N ILE A 12 25.17 9.73 -0.28
CA ILE A 12 26.13 9.37 0.77
C ILE A 12 25.80 7.96 1.31
N PRO A 13 26.74 6.99 1.28
CA PRO A 13 26.51 5.68 1.87
C PRO A 13 26.48 5.81 3.40
N GLY A 14 25.34 5.45 4.01
CA GLY A 14 25.00 5.78 5.40
C GLY A 14 23.72 6.62 5.55
N LEU A 15 23.04 6.90 4.42
CA LEU A 15 21.80 7.66 4.32
C LEU A 15 20.74 7.16 5.31
N ILE A 16 20.54 7.90 6.40
CA ILE A 16 19.30 7.83 7.17
C ILE A 16 18.21 8.29 6.22
N VAL A 17 17.32 7.36 5.87
CA VAL A 17 16.10 7.62 5.11
C VAL A 17 15.40 8.80 5.78
N ARG A 18 15.41 9.97 5.11
CA ARG A 18 14.56 11.09 5.50
C ARG A 18 13.14 10.62 5.26
N HIS A 19 12.50 10.05 6.28
CA HIS A 19 11.05 10.09 6.36
C HIS A 19 10.69 11.57 6.38
N THR A 20 10.36 12.12 5.20
CA THR A 20 9.59 13.34 5.15
C THR A 20 8.26 13.00 5.81
N ASN A 21 8.20 13.20 7.12
CA ASN A 21 7.00 13.25 7.93
C ASN A 21 6.22 14.52 7.51
N ARG A 22 5.90 14.63 6.22
CA ARG A 22 4.74 15.39 5.79
C ARG A 22 3.60 14.57 6.35
N ARG A 23 2.92 15.10 7.35
CA ARG A 23 1.58 14.62 7.73
C ARG A 23 0.83 14.45 6.42
N LEU A 24 0.69 13.22 5.95
CA LEU A 24 -0.17 12.91 4.83
C LEU A 24 -1.53 13.36 5.33
N GLY A 25 -2.05 14.45 4.75
CA GLY A 25 -3.43 14.85 5.01
C GLY A 25 -4.34 13.64 4.77
N ARG A 26 -5.56 13.66 5.32
CA ARG A 26 -6.48 12.52 5.22
C ARG A 26 -6.53 12.00 3.78
N LEU A 27 -6.00 10.80 3.57
CA LEU A 27 -5.89 10.23 2.23
C LEU A 27 -7.25 9.73 1.79
N GLU A 28 -7.57 9.93 0.52
CA GLU A 28 -8.69 9.22 -0.06
C GLU A 28 -8.34 7.73 -0.14
N VAL A 29 -9.34 6.86 0.07
CA VAL A 29 -9.15 5.41 0.12
C VAL A 29 -8.39 4.87 -1.12
N PRO A 30 -8.71 5.28 -2.37
CA PRO A 30 -7.94 4.87 -3.55
C PRO A 30 -6.44 5.20 -3.47
N GLU A 31 -6.10 6.41 -3.01
CA GLU A 31 -4.73 6.89 -2.87
C GLU A 31 -3.99 6.14 -1.77
N ALA A 32 -4.67 5.87 -0.64
CA ALA A 32 -4.12 5.03 0.43
C ALA A 32 -3.82 3.61 -0.07
N CYS A 33 -4.69 3.03 -0.91
CA CYS A 33 -4.47 1.70 -1.49
C CYS A 33 -3.24 1.67 -2.41
N GLU A 34 -3.06 2.65 -3.31
CA GLU A 34 -1.86 2.76 -4.16
C GLU A 34 -0.59 2.90 -3.33
N ARG A 35 -0.62 3.77 -2.32
CA ARG A 35 0.53 4.00 -1.45
C ARG A 35 0.90 2.76 -0.63
N LEU A 36 -0.10 1.98 -0.18
CA LEU A 36 0.14 0.74 0.52
C LEU A 36 0.80 -0.29 -0.40
N ILE A 37 0.24 -0.51 -1.61
CA ILE A 37 0.77 -1.46 -2.60
C ILE A 37 2.19 -1.11 -3.01
N SER A 38 2.49 0.18 -3.19
CA SER A 38 3.82 0.68 -3.54
C SER A 38 4.80 0.76 -2.36
N GLY A 39 4.38 0.39 -1.14
CA GLY A 39 5.21 0.41 0.06
C GLY A 39 5.57 1.81 0.56
N LYS A 40 4.82 2.85 0.15
CA LYS A 40 5.02 4.24 0.56
C LYS A 40 4.45 4.55 1.94
N ILE A 41 3.49 3.75 2.40
CA ILE A 41 2.90 3.82 3.75
C ILE A 41 2.87 2.43 4.39
N SER A 42 2.89 2.37 5.71
CA SER A 42 2.79 1.10 6.45
C SER A 42 1.35 0.61 6.56
N PHE A 43 1.17 -0.66 6.95
CA PHE A 43 -0.15 -1.21 7.28
C PHE A 43 -0.87 -0.42 8.37
N SER A 44 -0.17 -0.05 9.44
CA SER A 44 -0.73 0.75 10.53
C SER A 44 -1.21 2.12 10.04
N GLU A 45 -0.39 2.80 9.22
CA GLU A 45 -0.76 4.10 8.66
C GLU A 45 -1.95 3.97 7.70
N PHE A 46 -2.06 2.88 6.95
CA PHE A 46 -3.22 2.63 6.09
C PHE A 46 -4.50 2.39 6.90
N VAL A 47 -4.46 1.59 7.97
CA VAL A 47 -5.62 1.34 8.85
C VAL A 47 -6.10 2.64 9.50
N ASP A 48 -5.19 3.50 9.93
CA ASP A 48 -5.53 4.81 10.50
C ASP A 48 -6.30 5.70 9.51
N GLN A 49 -6.10 5.53 8.19
CA GLN A 49 -6.76 6.32 7.15
C GLN A 49 -8.07 5.68 6.66
N VAL A 50 -8.09 4.36 6.48
CA VAL A 50 -9.16 3.63 5.77
C VAL A 50 -10.08 2.85 6.73
N GLY A 51 -9.67 2.69 7.99
CA GLY A 51 -10.37 1.93 9.01
C GLY A 51 -10.25 0.42 8.81
N GLU A 52 -11.18 -0.33 9.41
CA GLU A 52 -11.13 -1.79 9.54
C GLU A 52 -11.50 -2.56 8.25
N SER A 53 -11.77 -1.87 7.13
CA SER A 53 -12.28 -2.48 5.89
C SER A 53 -11.36 -3.55 5.27
N PHE A 54 -10.08 -3.55 5.65
CA PHE A 54 -9.07 -4.48 5.16
C PHE A 54 -8.38 -5.25 6.29
N GLN A 55 -8.89 -5.14 7.52
CA GLN A 55 -8.18 -5.62 8.71
C GLN A 55 -7.80 -7.10 8.60
N ASP A 56 -8.74 -7.98 8.24
CA ASP A 56 -8.45 -9.42 8.10
C ASP A 56 -7.33 -9.68 7.10
N LEU A 57 -7.34 -8.97 5.96
CA LEU A 57 -6.30 -9.09 4.95
C LEU A 57 -4.95 -8.64 5.49
N LEU A 58 -4.90 -7.50 6.18
CA LEU A 58 -3.66 -6.93 6.68
C LEU A 58 -3.07 -7.77 7.82
N ASP A 59 -3.93 -8.27 8.72
CA ASP A 59 -3.52 -9.17 9.80
C ASP A 59 -2.95 -10.47 9.23
N PHE A 60 -3.62 -11.06 8.23
CA PHE A 60 -3.11 -12.25 7.53
C PHE A 60 -1.77 -11.99 6.86
N MET A 61 -1.62 -10.83 6.20
CA MET A 61 -0.37 -10.48 5.54
C MET A 61 0.76 -10.26 6.53
N MET A 62 0.50 -9.63 7.68
CA MET A 62 1.49 -9.43 8.72
C MET A 62 1.89 -10.75 9.39
N GLU A 63 0.93 -11.65 9.65
CA GLU A 63 1.19 -12.98 10.24
C GLU A 63 2.07 -13.84 9.34
N HIS A 64 1.92 -13.71 8.02
CA HIS A 64 2.65 -14.50 7.01
C HIS A 64 3.79 -13.76 6.31
N ASP A 65 4.17 -12.57 6.79
CA ASP A 65 5.24 -11.71 6.21
C ASP A 65 5.04 -11.42 4.70
N LEU A 66 3.79 -11.17 4.30
CA LEU A 66 3.40 -10.96 2.91
C LEU A 66 3.38 -9.47 2.55
N HIS A 67 3.83 -9.15 1.34
CA HIS A 67 3.86 -7.77 0.85
C HIS A 67 2.64 -7.44 -0.04
N PRO A 68 1.96 -6.29 0.15
CA PRO A 68 0.76 -5.93 -0.61
C PRO A 68 1.02 -5.81 -2.09
N GLY A 69 2.22 -5.40 -2.50
CA GLY A 69 2.67 -5.36 -3.90
C GLY A 69 2.97 -6.71 -4.57
N ARG A 70 2.68 -7.85 -3.93
CA ARG A 70 2.87 -9.20 -4.50
C ARG A 70 1.59 -10.03 -4.36
N PRO A 71 0.55 -9.70 -5.14
CA PRO A 71 -0.79 -10.27 -4.95
C PRO A 71 -0.84 -11.77 -5.22
N GLU A 72 -0.02 -12.28 -6.14
CA GLU A 72 0.05 -13.71 -6.46
C GLU A 72 0.60 -14.52 -5.27
N GLU A 73 1.61 -14.00 -4.57
CA GLU A 73 2.15 -14.61 -3.36
C GLU A 73 1.10 -14.61 -2.24
N VAL A 74 0.36 -13.51 -2.08
CA VAL A 74 -0.74 -13.42 -1.10
C VAL A 74 -1.82 -14.45 -1.41
N LEU A 75 -2.27 -14.53 -2.67
CA LEU A 75 -3.30 -15.49 -3.09
C LEU A 75 -2.85 -16.94 -2.84
N TYR A 76 -1.60 -17.25 -3.18
CA TYR A 76 -1.03 -18.57 -2.94
C TYR A 76 -1.04 -18.93 -1.45
N CYS A 77 -0.61 -18.02 -0.57
CA CYS A 77 -0.65 -18.25 0.87
C CYS A 77 -2.09 -18.40 1.40
N VAL A 78 -3.03 -17.58 0.92
CA VAL A 78 -4.46 -17.71 1.29
C VAL A 78 -5.00 -19.10 0.95
N ASP A 79 -4.65 -19.63 -0.22
CA ASP A 79 -5.07 -20.97 -0.63
C ASP A 79 -4.44 -22.10 0.18
N CYS A 80 -3.21 -21.91 0.66
CA CYS A 80 -2.48 -22.91 1.43
C CYS A 80 -2.91 -22.96 2.89
N TYR A 81 -3.10 -21.80 3.54
CA TYR A 81 -3.19 -21.71 4.99
C TYR A 81 -4.58 -21.48 5.55
N VAL A 82 -5.52 -20.98 4.74
CA VAL A 82 -6.82 -20.51 5.24
C VAL A 82 -7.94 -21.50 4.91
N ASP A 83 -8.94 -21.62 5.78
CA ASP A 83 -10.16 -22.40 5.49
C ASP A 83 -11.05 -21.75 4.43
N LEU A 84 -11.94 -22.53 3.81
CA LEU A 84 -12.79 -22.11 2.69
C LEU A 84 -13.58 -20.80 2.93
N CYS A 85 -14.09 -20.58 4.16
CA CYS A 85 -14.82 -19.36 4.51
C CYS A 85 -13.88 -18.15 4.62
N GLY A 86 -12.72 -18.30 5.27
CA GLY A 86 -11.72 -17.23 5.40
C GLY A 86 -11.12 -16.83 4.04
N ARG A 87 -10.89 -17.81 3.15
CA ARG A 87 -10.39 -17.55 1.78
C ARG A 87 -11.28 -16.58 1.01
N ARG A 88 -12.61 -16.70 1.14
CA ARG A 88 -13.53 -15.80 0.42
C ARG A 88 -13.40 -14.36 0.90
N SER A 89 -13.33 -14.14 2.21
CA SER A 89 -13.18 -12.79 2.78
C SER A 89 -11.85 -12.16 2.33
N LEU A 90 -10.74 -12.88 2.52
CA LEU A 90 -9.40 -12.38 2.19
C LEU A 90 -9.25 -12.08 0.70
N ARG A 91 -9.76 -12.96 -0.18
CA ARG A 91 -9.76 -12.72 -1.63
C ARG A 91 -10.60 -11.51 -2.01
N ALA A 92 -11.77 -11.32 -1.40
CA ALA A 92 -12.62 -10.18 -1.69
C ALA A 92 -11.96 -8.86 -1.23
N GLN A 93 -11.33 -8.85 -0.06
CA GLN A 93 -10.58 -7.70 0.44
C GLN A 93 -9.36 -7.39 -0.46
N LEU A 94 -8.62 -8.42 -0.87
CA LEU A 94 -7.48 -8.25 -1.77
C LEU A 94 -7.92 -7.70 -3.13
N GLN A 95 -8.96 -8.26 -3.73
CA GLN A 95 -9.50 -7.76 -4.99
C GLN A 95 -9.96 -6.30 -4.87
N ARG A 96 -10.60 -5.94 -3.74
CA ARG A 96 -11.04 -4.57 -3.47
C ARG A 96 -9.86 -3.62 -3.33
N LEU A 97 -8.80 -4.02 -2.64
CA LEU A 97 -7.57 -3.23 -2.49
C LEU A 97 -7.01 -2.84 -3.87
N TYR A 98 -6.88 -3.85 -4.74
CA TYR A 98 -6.37 -3.64 -6.09
C TYR A 98 -7.31 -2.83 -6.98
N HIS A 99 -8.61 -3.08 -6.91
CA HIS A 99 -9.60 -2.32 -7.66
C HIS A 99 -9.58 -0.82 -7.31
N LEU A 100 -9.51 -0.51 -6.00
CA LEU A 100 -9.42 0.88 -5.53
C LEU A 100 -8.10 1.53 -5.90
N SER A 101 -6.98 0.80 -5.85
CA SER A 101 -5.69 1.33 -6.31
C SER A 101 -5.69 1.69 -7.80
N TYR A 102 -6.38 0.89 -8.63
CA TYR A 102 -6.50 1.16 -10.07
C TYR A 102 -7.36 2.41 -10.33
N ALA A 103 -8.40 2.63 -9.53
CA ALA A 103 -9.22 3.84 -9.62
C ALA A 103 -8.39 5.13 -9.37
N ALA A 104 -7.43 5.09 -8.44
CA ALA A 104 -6.51 6.21 -8.21
C ALA A 104 -5.63 6.49 -9.43
N HIS A 105 -5.13 5.43 -10.08
CA HIS A 105 -4.32 5.56 -11.30
C HIS A 105 -5.08 6.23 -12.44
N CYS A 106 -6.37 5.94 -12.62
CA CYS A 106 -7.17 6.56 -13.68
C CYS A 106 -7.48 8.05 -13.43
N GLN A 107 -7.49 8.51 -12.17
CA GLN A 107 -7.79 9.90 -11.83
C GLN A 107 -6.60 10.86 -12.01
N GLN A 108 -5.36 10.34 -12.04
CA GLN A 108 -4.16 11.16 -12.23
C GLN A 108 -3.78 11.41 -13.70
N VAL A 109 -4.42 10.71 -14.66
CA VAL A 109 -4.14 10.83 -16.10
C VAL A 109 -5.20 11.63 -16.88
N GLY A 110 -6.16 12.23 -16.17
CA GLY A 110 -7.25 13.02 -16.73
C GLY A 110 -6.98 14.51 -16.76
#